data_AF-A0A497MK17-F1
#
_entry.id   AF-A0A497MK17-F1
#
_cell.length_a   1.000
_cell.length_b   1.000
_cell.length_c   1.000
_cell.angle_alpha   90.00
_cell.angle_beta   90.00
_cell.angle_gamma   90.00
#
_symmetry.space_group_name_H-M   'P 1'
#
loop_
_entity.id
_entity.type
_entity.pdbx_description
1 polymer ?
#
loop_
_entity_poly.entity_id
_entity_poly.type
_entity_poly.pdbx_seq_one_letter_code
_entity_poly.pdbx_strand_id
1 'polypeptide(L)'
;MDNPSKLLPVALTTTIILLLLLTVPAAAPATNYVTVNVRIESLNSGTIWYGKVTLPDSSFTVTATSGNSYTLSSMQCPLGALEKASQQGGFSYQLSDAWISWDLFVSTINNDGNIVYFVNGGFPNYGAGYGWLNNVGDLDEGDEVLWFIYGSGYTGSWDYKPLKIEVNSERIPYDGTLEVTVKYATGNYPNPTWSAASGVRVKAGNVTLGTTNSSGLLRVNVKNAGLNPGSYEVYAEPANASQHYIRSNRITIEIYSPGGYTEEQRKALNQAKEVLDTSGNVAEAYQLLLSKGIISKELPTLPASLYTKLAEIYGPNLERFPSFEGRIQLLYAFGITSLTG
;
A
#
# COMPACT_ATOMS: atom_id res chain seq x y z
N MET A 1 -97.94 -6.33 18.53
CA MET A 1 -98.26 -7.48 17.66
C MET A 1 -97.23 -7.50 16.54
N ASP A 2 -96.33 -8.49 16.63
CA ASP A 2 -95.50 -9.13 15.59
C ASP A 2 -94.70 -8.30 14.55
N ASN A 3 -93.39 -8.13 14.85
CA ASN A 3 -92.17 -8.63 14.16
C ASN A 3 -92.05 -8.58 12.60
N PRO A 4 -90.83 -8.77 12.02
CA PRO A 4 -89.55 -8.05 12.06
C PRO A 4 -89.10 -7.61 10.63
N SER A 5 -88.02 -6.82 10.50
CA SER A 5 -86.87 -7.12 9.62
C SER A 5 -85.91 -5.91 9.48
N LYS A 6 -84.70 -6.07 10.02
CA LYS A 6 -83.50 -5.28 9.70
C LYS A 6 -82.75 -6.02 8.60
N LEU A 7 -82.52 -5.40 7.45
CA LEU A 7 -81.47 -5.77 6.51
C LEU A 7 -80.79 -4.49 6.01
N LEU A 8 -79.50 -4.37 6.38
CA LEU A 8 -78.56 -3.38 5.84
C LEU A 8 -78.07 -3.86 4.46
N PRO A 9 -77.74 -2.96 3.52
CA PRO A 9 -77.30 -3.34 2.18
C PRO A 9 -75.82 -3.75 2.16
N VAL A 10 -75.54 -4.79 1.38
CA VAL A 10 -74.20 -5.30 1.03
C VAL A 10 -73.53 -4.33 0.06
N ALA A 11 -72.36 -3.80 0.42
CA ALA A 11 -71.54 -3.00 -0.47
C ALA A 11 -70.65 -3.92 -1.33
N LEU A 12 -70.74 -3.72 -2.65
CA LEU A 12 -70.02 -4.43 -3.70
C LEU A 12 -68.57 -3.89 -3.78
N THR A 13 -67.56 -4.67 -3.38
CA THR A 13 -66.15 -4.29 -3.55
C THR A 13 -65.65 -4.72 -4.92
N THR A 14 -65.43 -3.74 -5.81
CA THR A 14 -64.76 -3.90 -7.10
C THR A 14 -63.24 -3.88 -6.90
N THR A 15 -62.57 -5.01 -7.15
CA THR A 15 -61.10 -5.09 -7.10
C THR A 15 -60.51 -4.54 -8.41
N ILE A 16 -59.82 -3.40 -8.34
CA ILE A 16 -58.98 -2.88 -9.42
C ILE A 16 -57.60 -3.53 -9.28
N ILE A 17 -57.21 -4.37 -10.24
CA ILE A 17 -55.83 -4.87 -10.34
C ILE A 17 -55.01 -3.79 -11.06
N LEU A 18 -54.23 -3.04 -10.29
CA LEU A 18 -53.26 -2.07 -10.79
C LEU A 18 -51.99 -2.82 -11.19
N LEU A 19 -51.80 -3.04 -12.50
CA LEU A 19 -50.60 -3.64 -13.05
C LEU A 19 -49.45 -2.61 -12.99
N LEU A 20 -48.64 -2.66 -11.92
CA LEU A 20 -47.42 -1.87 -11.80
C LEU A 20 -46.40 -2.38 -12.84
N LEU A 21 -46.24 -1.64 -13.95
CA LEU A 21 -45.07 -1.78 -14.81
C LEU A 21 -43.86 -1.28 -14.04
N LEU A 22 -43.09 -2.20 -13.46
CA LEU A 22 -41.75 -1.93 -12.96
C LEU A 22 -40.88 -1.51 -14.16
N THR A 23 -40.69 -0.21 -14.37
CA THR A 23 -39.58 0.27 -15.18
C THR A 23 -38.30 -0.10 -14.44
N VAL A 24 -37.66 -1.20 -14.84
CA VAL A 24 -36.30 -1.49 -14.41
C VAL A 24 -35.47 -0.29 -14.87
N PRO A 25 -34.85 0.49 -13.95
CA PRO A 25 -33.96 1.55 -14.38
C PRO A 25 -32.91 0.89 -15.26
N ALA A 26 -32.75 1.41 -16.48
CA ALA A 26 -31.66 0.98 -17.34
C ALA A 26 -30.38 1.04 -16.51
N ALA A 27 -29.67 -0.08 -16.40
CA ALA A 27 -28.37 -0.11 -15.74
C ALA A 27 -27.56 1.04 -16.36
N ALA A 28 -27.14 2.01 -15.54
CA ALA A 28 -26.26 3.06 -15.99
C ALA A 28 -25.09 2.40 -16.73
N PRO A 29 -24.65 2.92 -17.88
CA PRO A 29 -23.49 2.37 -18.56
C PRO A 29 -22.37 2.25 -17.53
N ALA A 30 -21.70 1.09 -17.50
CA ALA A 30 -20.53 0.92 -16.67
C ALA A 30 -19.55 2.02 -17.07
N THR A 31 -19.43 3.06 -16.24
CA THR A 31 -18.44 4.10 -16.43
C THR A 31 -17.10 3.43 -16.18
N ASN A 32 -16.33 3.19 -17.24
CA ASN A 32 -14.94 2.81 -17.09
C ASN A 32 -14.24 3.94 -16.34
N TYR A 33 -13.50 3.58 -15.30
CA TYR A 33 -12.66 4.51 -14.56
C TYR A 33 -11.35 3.82 -14.22
N VAL A 34 -10.30 4.62 -14.08
CA VAL A 34 -9.00 4.17 -13.56
C VAL A 34 -8.66 4.97 -12.32
N THR A 35 -8.01 4.35 -11.35
CA THR A 35 -7.47 5.00 -10.17
C THR A 35 -5.96 5.06 -10.29
N VAL A 36 -5.42 6.28 -10.30
CA VAL A 36 -3.97 6.54 -10.42
C VAL A 36 -3.44 7.23 -9.17
N ASN A 37 -2.15 7.08 -8.91
CA ASN A 37 -1.45 7.77 -7.83
C ASN A 37 -0.86 9.08 -8.38
N VAL A 38 -1.28 10.22 -7.84
CA VAL A 38 -0.69 11.52 -8.19
C VAL A 38 0.20 11.98 -7.05
N ARG A 39 1.38 12.49 -7.41
CA ARG A 39 2.37 13.01 -6.47
C ARG A 39 2.90 14.33 -6.97
N ILE A 40 2.92 15.34 -6.12
CA ILE A 40 3.38 16.69 -6.45
C ILE A 40 4.44 17.09 -5.43
N GLU A 41 5.67 17.25 -5.91
CA GLU A 41 6.83 17.53 -5.07
C GLU A 41 7.45 18.88 -5.43
N SER A 42 7.74 19.70 -4.44
CA SER A 42 8.52 20.93 -4.58
C SER A 42 9.83 20.79 -3.82
N LEU A 43 10.93 21.21 -4.43
CA LEU A 43 12.21 21.29 -3.73
C LEU A 43 12.16 22.24 -2.53
N ASN A 44 11.45 23.35 -2.69
CA ASN A 44 11.42 24.41 -1.68
C ASN A 44 10.42 24.10 -0.56
N SER A 45 9.30 23.45 -0.91
CA SER A 45 8.15 23.29 -0.03
C SER A 45 7.86 21.83 0.36
N GLY A 46 8.61 20.86 -0.18
CA GLY A 46 8.36 19.43 -0.02
C GLY A 46 7.14 18.94 -0.80
N THR A 47 6.50 17.85 -0.35
CA THR A 47 5.27 17.35 -0.96
C THR A 47 4.16 18.39 -0.85
N ILE A 48 3.69 18.89 -1.99
CA ILE A 48 2.50 19.74 -2.09
C ILE A 48 1.25 18.88 -1.97
N TRP A 49 1.23 17.74 -2.67
CA TRP A 49 0.10 16.82 -2.66
C TRP A 49 0.52 15.39 -2.97
N TYR A 50 -0.13 14.41 -2.35
CA TYR A 50 0.02 13.00 -2.66
C TYR A 50 -1.30 12.28 -2.37
N GLY A 51 -1.75 11.45 -3.31
CA GLY A 51 -3.00 10.72 -3.13
C GLY A 51 -3.44 9.98 -4.39
N LYS A 52 -4.56 9.26 -4.24
CA LYS A 52 -5.21 8.55 -5.35
C LYS A 52 -6.33 9.38 -5.94
N VAL A 53 -6.42 9.43 -7.26
CA VAL A 53 -7.52 10.08 -7.98
C VAL A 53 -8.19 9.09 -8.91
N THR A 54 -9.52 9.15 -8.98
CA THR A 54 -10.32 8.33 -9.90
C THR A 54 -10.67 9.14 -11.13
N LEU A 55 -10.31 8.62 -12.30
CA LEU A 55 -10.42 9.26 -13.60
C LEU A 55 -11.51 8.56 -14.43
N PRO A 56 -12.68 9.19 -14.63
CA PRO A 56 -13.70 8.62 -15.50
C PRO A 56 -13.25 8.63 -16.96
N ASP A 57 -13.69 7.62 -17.72
CA ASP A 57 -13.62 7.58 -19.17
C ASP A 57 -14.60 8.61 -19.76
N SER A 58 -14.16 9.86 -19.81
CA SER A 58 -14.94 10.99 -20.30
C SER A 58 -14.02 12.15 -20.68
N SER A 59 -14.48 12.98 -21.60
CA SER A 59 -13.82 14.25 -21.92
C SER A 59 -13.90 15.24 -20.77
N PHE A 60 -12.96 16.18 -20.71
CA PHE A 60 -12.99 17.28 -19.74
C PHE A 60 -12.47 18.58 -20.37
N THR A 61 -12.88 19.71 -19.79
CA THR A 61 -12.50 21.05 -20.26
C THR A 61 -11.63 21.75 -19.23
N VAL A 62 -10.56 22.38 -19.70
CA VAL A 62 -9.65 23.22 -18.91
C VAL A 62 -9.54 24.60 -19.54
N THR A 63 -9.22 25.62 -18.73
CA THR A 63 -9.04 27.00 -19.19
C THR A 63 -7.59 27.43 -19.02
N ALA A 64 -6.97 27.91 -20.09
CA ALA A 64 -5.62 28.45 -20.08
C ALA A 64 -5.58 29.88 -19.54
N THR A 65 -4.39 30.34 -19.18
CA THR A 65 -4.13 31.70 -18.69
C THR A 65 -4.45 32.80 -19.72
N SER A 66 -4.50 32.47 -21.01
CA SER A 66 -5.02 33.34 -22.07
C SER A 66 -6.54 33.60 -21.98
N GLY A 67 -7.27 32.81 -21.20
CA GLY A 67 -8.73 32.80 -21.12
C GLY A 67 -9.40 31.81 -22.08
N ASN A 68 -8.64 31.14 -22.95
CA ASN A 68 -9.19 30.13 -23.87
C ASN A 68 -9.51 28.82 -23.13
N SER A 69 -10.61 28.18 -23.52
CA SER A 69 -11.01 26.86 -23.01
C SER A 69 -10.70 25.76 -24.02
N TYR A 70 -10.21 24.62 -23.53
CA TYR A 70 -9.77 23.48 -24.31
C TYR A 70 -10.42 22.20 -23.78
N THR A 71 -11.01 21.41 -24.67
CA THR A 71 -11.62 20.13 -24.33
C THR A 71 -10.70 18.99 -24.76
N LEU A 72 -10.30 18.15 -23.81
CA LEU A 72 -9.54 16.93 -24.04
C LEU A 72 -10.49 15.75 -24.14
N SER A 73 -10.19 14.79 -25.01
CA SER A 73 -11.05 13.64 -25.29
C SER A 73 -11.19 12.67 -24.13
N SER A 74 -10.21 12.60 -23.24
CA SER A 74 -10.19 11.71 -22.08
C SER A 74 -9.54 12.37 -20.86
N MET A 75 -10.16 12.19 -19.70
CA MET A 75 -9.65 12.57 -18.38
C MET A 75 -8.61 11.58 -17.84
N GLN A 76 -8.45 10.41 -18.47
CA GLN A 76 -7.46 9.40 -18.11
C GLN A 76 -6.07 9.77 -18.69
N CYS A 77 -5.61 11.00 -18.45
CA CYS A 77 -4.29 11.48 -18.86
C CYS A 77 -3.60 12.21 -17.70
N PRO A 78 -2.28 12.48 -17.77
CA PRO A 78 -1.56 13.16 -16.70
C PRO A 78 -2.15 14.53 -16.32
N LEU A 79 -2.64 15.31 -17.30
CA LEU A 79 -3.33 16.57 -17.04
C LEU A 79 -4.69 16.35 -16.35
N GLY A 80 -5.46 15.35 -16.76
CA GLY A 80 -6.71 14.99 -16.09
C GLY A 80 -6.48 14.50 -14.65
N ALA A 81 -5.37 13.81 -14.41
CA ALA A 81 -4.92 13.41 -13.08
C ALA A 81 -4.56 14.62 -12.21
N LEU A 82 -3.85 15.61 -12.77
CA LEU A 82 -3.56 16.87 -12.08
C LEU A 82 -4.84 17.66 -11.76
N GLU A 83 -5.78 17.75 -12.71
CA GLU A 83 -7.07 18.41 -12.51
C GLU A 83 -7.82 17.79 -11.33
N LYS A 84 -7.96 16.46 -11.29
CA LYS A 84 -8.61 15.77 -10.16
C LYS A 84 -7.87 15.94 -8.85
N ALA A 85 -6.54 15.89 -8.88
CA ALA A 85 -5.72 16.13 -7.69
C ALA A 85 -5.91 17.56 -7.17
N SER A 86 -6.02 18.56 -8.05
CA SER A 86 -6.23 19.97 -7.68
C SER A 86 -7.57 20.18 -6.98
N GLN A 87 -8.62 19.54 -7.50
CA GLN A 87 -9.96 19.58 -6.92
C GLN A 87 -9.99 18.94 -5.52
N GLN A 88 -9.32 17.79 -5.34
CA GLN A 88 -9.27 17.10 -4.05
C GLN A 88 -8.32 17.76 -3.04
N GLY A 89 -7.20 18.28 -3.52
CA GLY A 89 -6.13 18.87 -2.70
C GLY A 89 -6.31 20.34 -2.38
N GLY A 90 -7.19 21.05 -3.08
CA GLY A 90 -7.40 22.49 -2.91
C GLY A 90 -6.21 23.35 -3.35
N PHE A 91 -5.31 22.80 -4.18
CA PHE A 91 -4.20 23.56 -4.75
C PHE A 91 -4.60 24.12 -6.13
N SER A 92 -3.94 25.19 -6.54
CA SER A 92 -4.15 25.79 -7.86
C SER A 92 -3.07 25.34 -8.84
N TYR A 93 -3.42 25.28 -10.12
CA TYR A 93 -2.43 25.18 -11.20
C TYR A 93 -2.85 26.10 -12.35
N GLN A 94 -1.91 26.44 -13.21
CA GLN A 94 -2.14 27.26 -14.39
C GLN A 94 -1.66 26.55 -15.64
N LEU A 95 -2.40 26.79 -16.73
CA LEU A 95 -2.06 26.29 -18.05
C LEU A 95 -1.62 27.44 -18.96
N SER A 96 -0.58 27.18 -19.74
CA SER A 96 -0.15 28.03 -20.85
C SER A 96 -0.48 27.35 -22.17
N ASP A 97 -1.18 28.07 -23.03
CA ASP A 97 -1.48 27.73 -24.42
C ASP A 97 -0.56 28.48 -25.41
N ALA A 98 0.52 29.11 -24.92
CA ALA A 98 1.48 29.82 -25.77
C ALA A 98 2.14 28.93 -26.83
N TRP A 99 2.12 27.61 -26.62
CA TRP A 99 2.69 26.59 -27.51
C TRP A 99 1.66 25.52 -27.86
N ILE A 100 0.38 25.91 -27.98
CA ILE A 100 -0.74 24.97 -28.18
C ILE A 100 -0.61 24.08 -29.41
N SER A 101 0.20 24.47 -30.41
CA SER A 101 0.52 23.60 -31.55
C SER A 101 1.27 22.32 -31.14
N TRP A 102 1.84 22.30 -29.94
CA TRP A 102 2.54 21.16 -29.35
C TRP A 102 1.71 20.51 -28.23
N ASP A 103 1.29 21.30 -27.22
CA ASP A 103 0.35 20.88 -26.17
C ASP A 103 -0.07 22.07 -25.28
N LEU A 104 -0.97 21.81 -24.32
CA LEU A 104 -1.16 22.61 -23.11
C LEU A 104 -0.05 22.32 -22.11
N PHE A 105 0.60 23.36 -21.61
CA PHE A 105 1.69 23.25 -20.64
C PHE A 105 1.24 23.70 -19.25
N VAL A 106 1.53 22.89 -18.24
CA VAL A 106 1.39 23.32 -16.84
C VAL A 106 2.48 24.34 -16.54
N SER A 107 2.10 25.60 -16.43
CA SER A 107 3.04 26.70 -16.21
C SER A 107 3.38 26.88 -14.75
N THR A 108 2.40 26.74 -13.86
CA THR A 108 2.59 26.81 -12.41
C THR A 108 1.71 25.82 -11.66
N ILE A 109 2.17 25.43 -10.47
CA ILE A 109 1.37 24.79 -9.42
C ILE A 109 1.58 25.61 -8.15
N ASN A 110 0.51 26.12 -7.54
CA ASN A 110 0.57 27.08 -6.42
C ASN A 110 1.46 28.31 -6.68
N ASN A 111 1.45 28.80 -7.92
CA ASN A 111 2.30 29.90 -8.41
C ASN A 111 3.80 29.59 -8.50
N ASP A 112 4.21 28.37 -8.15
CA ASP A 112 5.57 27.90 -8.41
C ASP A 112 5.67 27.39 -9.85
N GLY A 113 6.64 27.91 -10.62
CA GLY A 113 6.90 27.51 -12.00
C GLY A 113 8.01 26.46 -12.14
N ASN A 114 8.41 26.19 -13.39
CA ASN A 114 9.42 25.16 -13.73
C ASN A 114 8.95 23.75 -13.35
N ILE A 115 7.89 23.33 -14.01
CA ILE A 115 7.18 22.08 -13.75
C ILE A 115 7.61 21.02 -14.75
N VAL A 116 7.92 19.82 -14.25
CA VAL A 116 8.14 18.61 -15.04
C VAL A 116 7.23 17.52 -14.51
N TYR A 117 6.84 16.59 -15.39
CA TYR A 117 6.04 15.44 -15.01
C TYR A 117 6.63 14.12 -15.49
N PHE A 118 6.45 13.07 -14.71
CA PHE A 118 6.84 11.70 -14.99
C PHE A 118 5.61 10.81 -14.88
N VAL A 119 5.58 9.74 -15.69
CA VAL A 119 4.60 8.66 -15.55
C VAL A 119 5.35 7.35 -15.36
N ASN A 120 5.07 6.63 -14.27
CA ASN A 120 5.73 5.37 -13.91
C ASN A 120 7.27 5.45 -13.92
N GLY A 121 7.81 6.61 -13.52
CA GLY A 121 9.24 6.89 -13.52
C GLY A 121 9.85 7.17 -14.91
N GLY A 122 9.07 7.17 -15.99
CA GLY A 122 9.47 7.65 -17.31
C GLY A 122 9.18 9.13 -17.50
N PHE A 123 9.99 9.83 -18.30
CA PHE A 123 9.76 11.23 -18.63
C PHE A 123 9.15 11.34 -20.04
N PRO A 124 7.85 11.65 -20.22
CA PRO A 124 7.16 11.44 -21.50
C PRO A 124 7.43 12.48 -22.61
N ASN A 125 7.33 12.05 -23.88
CA ASN A 125 7.84 12.73 -25.11
C ASN A 125 6.99 13.88 -25.60
N TYR A 126 6.02 14.22 -24.79
CA TYR A 126 4.83 14.91 -25.16
C TYR A 126 4.40 15.72 -23.94
N GLY A 127 3.49 16.68 -24.13
CA GLY A 127 2.88 17.31 -22.97
C GLY A 127 1.88 16.38 -22.28
N ALA A 128 1.40 16.81 -21.12
CA ALA A 128 0.53 16.05 -20.24
C ALA A 128 -0.94 15.96 -20.73
N GLY A 129 -1.28 16.65 -21.82
CA GLY A 129 -2.64 16.79 -22.34
C GLY A 129 -2.82 16.11 -23.70
N TYR A 130 -2.98 16.91 -24.75
CA TYR A 130 -3.17 16.42 -26.12
C TYR A 130 -1.99 15.60 -26.60
N GLY A 131 -0.77 16.01 -26.26
CA GLY A 131 0.45 15.30 -26.61
C GLY A 131 0.45 13.88 -26.06
N TRP A 132 0.09 13.71 -24.78
CA TRP A 132 -0.05 12.39 -24.17
C TRP A 132 -1.13 11.54 -24.85
N LEU A 133 -2.34 12.07 -24.95
CA LEU A 133 -3.49 11.34 -25.49
C LEU A 133 -3.27 10.89 -26.94
N ASN A 134 -2.60 11.70 -27.75
CA ASN A 134 -2.35 11.39 -29.16
C ASN A 134 -1.22 10.37 -29.39
N ASN A 135 -0.32 10.17 -28.41
CA ASN A 135 0.89 9.37 -28.61
C ASN A 135 1.00 8.15 -27.69
N VAL A 136 0.32 8.15 -26.55
CA VAL A 136 0.40 7.07 -25.54
C VAL A 136 -0.97 6.40 -25.36
N GLY A 137 -2.03 7.20 -25.16
CA GLY A 137 -3.37 6.71 -24.84
C GLY A 137 -3.77 7.02 -23.40
N ASP A 138 -4.74 6.30 -22.87
CA ASP A 138 -5.21 6.47 -21.49
C ASP A 138 -4.20 5.92 -20.47
N LEU A 139 -4.20 6.49 -19.27
CA LEU A 139 -3.48 5.97 -18.11
C LEU A 139 -4.13 4.65 -17.65
N ASP A 140 -3.30 3.76 -17.10
CA ASP A 140 -3.74 2.48 -16.57
C ASP A 140 -4.00 2.53 -15.05
N GLU A 141 -4.77 1.56 -14.54
CA GLU A 141 -5.00 1.39 -13.11
C GLU A 141 -3.68 1.25 -12.34
N GLY A 142 -3.49 2.08 -11.32
CA GLY A 142 -2.31 2.06 -10.46
C GLY A 142 -1.13 2.91 -10.94
N ASP A 143 -1.18 3.50 -12.14
CA ASP A 143 -0.12 4.37 -12.66
C ASP A 143 0.27 5.47 -11.66
N GLU A 144 1.57 5.79 -11.59
CA GLU A 144 2.07 6.95 -10.85
C GLU A 144 2.29 8.13 -11.81
N VAL A 145 1.63 9.25 -11.54
CA VAL A 145 1.92 10.55 -12.17
C VAL A 145 2.62 11.45 -11.15
N LEU A 146 3.93 11.64 -11.34
CA LEU A 146 4.74 12.56 -10.55
C LEU A 146 4.82 13.91 -11.25
N TRP A 147 4.42 14.98 -10.58
CA TRP A 147 4.73 16.37 -10.92
C TRP A 147 5.81 16.87 -9.97
N PHE A 148 6.83 17.55 -10.48
CA PHE A 148 7.78 18.19 -9.59
C PHE A 148 8.25 19.56 -10.06
N ILE A 149 8.51 20.40 -9.07
CA ILE A 149 8.87 21.80 -9.19
C ILE A 149 10.35 21.93 -8.86
N TYR A 150 11.15 22.37 -9.83
CA TYR A 150 12.60 22.41 -9.67
C TYR A 150 13.23 23.81 -9.52
N GLY A 151 12.41 24.87 -9.44
CA GLY A 151 12.85 26.24 -9.11
C GLY A 151 13.58 27.00 -10.22
N SER A 152 13.83 28.30 -10.02
CA SER A 152 14.50 29.19 -11.00
C SER A 152 16.02 29.02 -10.97
N GLY A 153 16.66 28.86 -12.13
CA GLY A 153 18.12 28.72 -12.25
C GLY A 153 18.60 27.81 -13.40
N TYR A 154 17.72 27.47 -14.34
CA TYR A 154 17.98 26.50 -15.39
C TYR A 154 19.07 26.94 -16.37
N THR A 155 20.20 26.22 -16.41
CA THR A 155 21.21 26.32 -17.49
C THR A 155 21.43 25.00 -18.24
N GLY A 156 20.59 23.99 -17.97
CA GLY A 156 20.63 22.67 -18.65
C GLY A 156 21.12 21.52 -17.78
N SER A 157 20.55 20.33 -18.05
CA SER A 157 20.87 18.98 -17.56
C SER A 157 20.76 18.70 -16.05
N TRP A 158 19.62 18.11 -15.64
CA TRP A 158 19.55 17.05 -14.63
C TRP A 158 20.18 17.26 -13.24
N ASP A 159 20.26 18.50 -12.75
CA ASP A 159 20.62 18.71 -11.34
C ASP A 159 19.61 18.03 -10.40
N TYR A 160 18.34 17.98 -10.81
CA TYR A 160 17.25 17.43 -10.00
C TYR A 160 16.86 16.03 -10.45
N LYS A 161 16.89 15.10 -9.50
CA LYS A 161 16.80 13.67 -9.80
C LYS A 161 15.69 13.03 -8.99
N PRO A 162 14.54 12.69 -9.61
CA PRO A 162 13.50 11.90 -8.97
C PRO A 162 14.08 10.62 -8.36
N LEU A 163 13.74 10.40 -7.10
CA LEU A 163 14.03 9.14 -6.43
C LEU A 163 12.92 8.13 -6.73
N LYS A 164 13.28 6.86 -6.69
CA LYS A 164 12.35 5.75 -6.54
C LYS A 164 12.87 4.78 -5.50
N ILE A 165 11.95 4.08 -4.86
CA ILE A 165 12.28 3.04 -3.89
C ILE A 165 11.73 1.68 -4.30
N GLU A 166 12.42 0.65 -3.86
CA GLU A 166 12.01 -0.75 -3.88
C GLU A 166 12.25 -1.31 -2.47
N VAL A 167 11.31 -2.09 -1.95
CA VAL A 167 11.47 -2.81 -0.67
C VAL A 167 11.55 -4.31 -0.92
N ASN A 168 12.25 -5.05 -0.06
CA ASN A 168 12.34 -6.51 -0.18
C ASN A 168 11.01 -7.23 0.08
N SER A 169 10.13 -6.65 0.91
CA SER A 169 8.81 -7.18 1.21
C SER A 169 7.89 -6.07 1.71
N GLU A 170 6.61 -6.14 1.35
CA GLU A 170 5.57 -5.27 1.93
C GLU A 170 5.00 -5.84 3.23
N ARG A 171 5.29 -7.09 3.60
CA ARG A 171 4.96 -7.65 4.93
C ARG A 171 6.22 -8.14 5.62
N ILE A 172 6.55 -7.55 6.76
CA ILE A 172 7.83 -7.78 7.43
C ILE A 172 7.59 -8.18 8.90
N PRO A 173 8.18 -9.29 9.38
CA PRO A 173 8.19 -9.64 10.80
C PRO A 173 8.75 -8.51 11.66
N TYR A 174 8.21 -8.31 12.87
CA TYR A 174 8.70 -7.30 13.81
C TYR A 174 10.18 -7.46 14.17
N ASP A 175 10.66 -8.69 14.27
CA ASP A 175 12.09 -9.02 14.47
C ASP A 175 12.87 -9.18 13.15
N GLY A 176 12.19 -8.95 12.01
CA GLY A 176 12.74 -9.09 10.67
C GLY A 176 13.59 -7.91 10.21
N THR A 177 14.07 -8.03 8.98
CA THR A 177 14.89 -7.01 8.31
C THR A 177 14.13 -6.42 7.15
N LEU A 178 14.00 -5.09 7.16
CA LEU A 178 13.58 -4.29 6.02
C LEU A 178 14.81 -3.91 5.20
N GLU A 179 14.78 -4.21 3.90
CA GLU A 179 15.76 -3.69 2.95
C GLU A 179 15.07 -2.70 2.02
N VAL A 180 15.64 -1.50 1.92
CA VAL A 180 15.16 -0.43 1.02
C VAL A 180 16.26 -0.10 0.03
N THR A 181 15.97 -0.33 -1.25
CA THR A 181 16.82 0.10 -2.37
C THR A 181 16.29 1.41 -2.91
N VAL A 182 17.16 2.42 -3.00
CA VAL A 182 16.83 3.74 -3.51
C VAL A 182 17.65 4.00 -4.77
N LYS A 183 16.97 4.43 -5.83
CA LYS A 183 17.59 4.82 -7.10
C LYS A 183 17.17 6.23 -7.46
N TYR A 184 17.98 6.92 -8.24
CA TYR A 184 17.65 8.22 -8.81
C TYR A 184 17.69 8.17 -10.35
N ALA A 185 16.83 8.96 -10.97
CA ALA A 185 16.78 9.06 -12.42
C ALA A 185 18.00 9.84 -12.97
N THR A 186 18.59 9.31 -14.03
CA THR A 186 19.70 9.87 -14.82
C THR A 186 19.44 9.67 -16.30
N GLY A 187 20.28 10.26 -17.16
CA GLY A 187 20.27 9.95 -18.59
C GLY A 187 19.29 10.80 -19.39
N ASN A 188 18.98 10.34 -20.61
CA ASN A 188 18.24 11.12 -21.57
C ASN A 188 16.76 10.71 -21.66
N TYR A 189 16.01 11.72 -22.07
CA TYR A 189 14.65 11.66 -22.56
C TYR A 189 14.38 10.55 -23.60
N PRO A 190 13.25 9.81 -23.57
CA PRO A 190 12.22 9.67 -22.52
C PRO A 190 12.56 8.67 -21.41
N ASN A 191 13.64 7.91 -21.59
CA ASN A 191 13.93 6.70 -20.84
C ASN A 191 15.07 6.96 -19.85
N PRO A 192 14.78 7.53 -18.67
CA PRO A 192 15.82 7.73 -17.69
C PRO A 192 16.43 6.39 -17.28
N THR A 193 17.75 6.36 -17.19
CA THR A 193 18.48 5.30 -16.51
C THR A 193 18.35 5.50 -15.01
N TRP A 194 18.35 4.42 -14.24
CA TRP A 194 18.19 4.48 -12.79
C TRP A 194 19.47 4.05 -12.10
N SER A 195 20.10 4.98 -11.40
CA SER A 195 21.38 4.79 -10.71
C SER A 195 21.18 4.70 -9.20
N ALA A 196 22.04 3.97 -8.50
CA ALA A 196 21.99 3.82 -7.04
C ALA A 196 22.14 5.17 -6.32
N ALA A 197 21.20 5.53 -5.44
CA ALA A 197 21.22 6.80 -4.73
C ALA A 197 21.93 6.66 -3.37
N SER A 198 23.14 7.21 -3.24
CA SER A 198 23.94 7.09 -2.01
C SER A 198 23.69 8.24 -1.03
N GLY A 199 23.70 7.93 0.28
CA GLY A 199 23.55 8.92 1.34
C GLY A 199 22.15 9.56 1.40
N VAL A 200 21.14 8.92 0.81
CA VAL A 200 19.75 9.40 0.81
C VAL A 200 19.05 8.93 2.09
N ARG A 201 18.26 9.81 2.72
CA ARG A 201 17.53 9.46 3.94
C ARG A 201 16.31 8.61 3.60
N VAL A 202 16.13 7.50 4.32
CA VAL A 202 14.94 6.66 4.25
C VAL A 202 14.10 6.82 5.50
N LYS A 203 12.79 6.93 5.34
CA LYS A 203 11.81 7.09 6.41
C LYS A 203 10.70 6.05 6.31
N ALA A 204 10.14 5.70 7.46
CA ALA A 204 8.89 4.94 7.59
C ALA A 204 7.95 5.73 8.49
N GLY A 205 6.91 6.34 7.90
CA GLY A 205 6.12 7.38 8.57
C GLY A 205 6.99 8.53 9.07
N ASN A 206 6.98 8.76 10.39
CA ASN A 206 7.80 9.80 11.04
C ASN A 206 9.18 9.29 11.50
N VAL A 207 9.46 7.98 11.40
CA VAL A 207 10.71 7.38 11.87
C VAL A 207 11.76 7.47 10.77
N THR A 208 12.94 7.99 11.11
CA THR A 208 14.11 7.95 10.22
C THR A 208 14.83 6.62 10.41
N LEU A 209 14.92 5.82 9.34
CA LEU A 209 15.53 4.49 9.38
C LEU A 209 17.06 4.54 9.19
N GLY A 210 17.54 5.57 8.50
CA GLY A 210 18.96 5.76 8.22
C GLY A 210 19.18 6.36 6.84
N THR A 211 20.41 6.21 6.34
CA THR A 211 20.81 6.63 4.99
C THR A 211 21.34 5.47 4.18
N THR A 212 21.10 5.48 2.86
CA THR A 212 21.60 4.45 1.95
C THR A 212 23.12 4.44 1.81
N ASN A 213 23.69 3.27 1.56
CA ASN A 213 25.11 3.09 1.26
C ASN A 213 25.45 3.45 -0.21
N SER A 214 26.65 3.14 -0.70
CA SER A 214 27.09 3.40 -2.08
C SER A 214 26.32 2.61 -3.14
N SER A 215 25.71 1.48 -2.79
CA SER A 215 24.85 0.70 -3.69
C SER A 215 23.38 1.14 -3.64
N GLY A 216 23.08 2.25 -2.96
CA GLY A 216 21.72 2.75 -2.80
C GLY A 216 20.86 1.90 -1.86
N LEU A 217 21.48 1.06 -1.03
CA LEU A 217 20.77 0.13 -0.16
C LEU A 217 20.84 0.58 1.30
N LEU A 218 19.71 0.48 2.00
CA LEU A 218 19.61 0.52 3.45
C LEU A 218 19.07 -0.82 3.95
N ARG A 219 19.73 -1.42 4.93
CA ARG A 219 19.23 -2.59 5.66
C ARG A 219 18.99 -2.21 7.11
N VAL A 220 17.81 -2.49 7.62
CA VAL A 220 17.46 -2.15 8.99
C VAL A 220 16.64 -3.25 9.64
N ASN A 221 17.01 -3.62 10.87
CA ASN A 221 16.17 -4.47 11.69
C ASN A 221 14.99 -3.63 12.23
N VAL A 222 13.77 -4.08 11.98
CA VAL A 222 12.53 -3.32 12.22
C VAL A 222 12.37 -2.95 13.70
N LYS A 223 12.56 -3.92 14.60
CA LYS A 223 12.54 -3.73 16.05
C LYS A 223 13.58 -2.69 16.49
N ASN A 224 14.81 -2.78 16.00
CA ASN A 224 15.89 -1.86 16.38
C ASN A 224 15.68 -0.44 15.82
N ALA A 225 14.94 -0.30 14.72
CA ALA A 225 14.56 0.99 14.16
C ALA A 225 13.44 1.69 14.95
N GLY A 226 12.83 1.01 15.94
CA GLY A 226 11.70 1.55 16.70
C GLY A 226 10.37 1.49 15.93
N LEU A 227 10.26 0.62 14.93
CA LEU A 227 9.00 0.38 14.22
C LEU A 227 8.20 -0.72 14.91
N ASN A 228 7.10 -0.37 15.58
CA ASN A 228 6.17 -1.33 16.18
C ASN A 228 5.31 -2.04 15.12
N PRO A 229 4.64 -3.16 15.45
CA PRO A 229 3.63 -3.74 14.56
C PRO A 229 2.58 -2.70 14.13
N GLY A 230 2.28 -2.66 12.83
CA GLY A 230 1.42 -1.66 12.21
C GLY A 230 1.77 -1.41 10.73
N SER A 231 1.02 -0.52 10.10
CA SER A 231 1.24 -0.11 8.71
C SER A 231 2.04 1.19 8.64
N TYR A 232 3.02 1.25 7.74
CA TYR A 232 3.90 2.41 7.55
C TYR A 232 4.08 2.72 6.08
N GLU A 233 4.06 4.00 5.71
CA GLU A 233 4.53 4.46 4.41
C GLU A 233 6.05 4.64 4.44
N VAL A 234 6.76 3.88 3.61
CA VAL A 234 8.20 4.00 3.40
C VAL A 234 8.45 4.93 2.22
N TYR A 235 9.40 5.86 2.38
CA TYR A 235 9.85 6.75 1.30
C TYR A 235 11.30 7.22 1.54
N ALA A 236 11.92 7.72 0.48
CA ALA A 236 13.26 8.30 0.51
C ALA A 236 13.22 9.80 0.15
N GLU A 237 14.06 10.58 0.83
CA GLU A 237 14.17 12.04 0.64
C GLU A 237 15.63 12.51 0.78
N PRO A 238 15.97 13.71 0.27
CA PRO A 238 17.27 14.32 0.54
C PRO A 238 17.62 14.30 2.03
N ALA A 239 18.82 13.84 2.37
CA ALA A 239 19.34 13.92 3.72
C ALA A 239 19.75 15.36 4.09
N ASN A 240 20.10 16.18 3.10
CA ASN A 240 20.50 17.58 3.29
C ASN A 240 20.24 18.42 2.03
N ALA A 241 20.34 19.74 2.16
CA ALA A 241 20.04 20.69 1.08
C ALA A 241 20.99 20.61 -0.12
N SER A 242 22.18 20.02 0.01
CA SER A 242 23.11 19.85 -1.12
C SER A 242 22.73 18.68 -2.03
N GLN A 243 21.82 17.81 -1.58
CA GLN A 243 21.27 16.74 -2.39
C GLN A 243 20.04 17.23 -3.15
N HIS A 244 20.20 17.40 -4.45
CA HIS A 244 19.15 17.86 -5.36
C HIS A 244 18.23 16.70 -5.77
N TYR A 245 17.74 15.93 -4.80
CA TYR A 245 16.82 14.81 -5.06
C TYR A 245 15.37 15.25 -4.88
N ILE A 246 14.49 14.76 -5.76
CA ILE A 246 13.05 14.82 -5.52
C ILE A 246 12.67 13.56 -4.74
N ARG A 247 11.85 13.71 -3.69
CA ARG A 247 11.37 12.60 -2.83
C ARG A 247 10.88 11.42 -3.68
N SER A 248 10.95 10.20 -3.16
CA SER A 248 10.52 9.00 -3.88
C SER A 248 9.01 8.78 -3.85
N ASN A 249 8.54 7.81 -4.64
CA ASN A 249 7.26 7.15 -4.43
C ASN A 249 7.18 6.59 -2.99
N ARG A 250 5.96 6.37 -2.51
CA ARG A 250 5.70 5.75 -1.19
C ARG A 250 5.30 4.30 -1.38
N ILE A 251 5.84 3.42 -0.55
CA ILE A 251 5.43 2.01 -0.49
C ILE A 251 4.89 1.75 0.91
N THR A 252 3.67 1.24 0.99
CA THR A 252 3.08 0.81 2.25
C THR A 252 3.62 -0.55 2.64
N ILE A 253 4.20 -0.64 3.83
CA ILE A 253 4.60 -1.90 4.45
C ILE A 253 3.73 -2.18 5.67
N GLU A 254 3.56 -3.46 5.99
CA GLU A 254 2.94 -3.97 7.21
C GLU A 254 4.01 -4.65 8.05
N ILE A 255 4.31 -4.07 9.20
CA ILE A 255 5.07 -4.74 10.24
C ILE A 255 4.09 -5.59 11.04
N TYR A 256 4.30 -6.90 11.04
CA TYR A 256 3.45 -7.82 11.78
C TYR A 256 4.26 -8.54 12.84
N SER A 257 3.63 -8.84 13.97
CA SER A 257 4.13 -9.87 14.86
C SER A 257 3.73 -11.22 14.25
N PRO A 258 4.66 -12.07 13.78
CA PRO A 258 4.32 -13.38 13.25
C PRO A 258 3.77 -14.22 14.40
N GLY A 259 2.44 -14.23 14.61
CA GLY A 259 1.77 -15.02 15.66
C GLY A 259 2.50 -15.02 17.00
N GLY A 260 3.09 -13.87 17.38
CA GLY A 260 4.10 -13.81 18.42
C GLY A 260 3.47 -13.64 19.78
N TYR A 261 3.71 -14.62 20.65
CA TYR A 261 3.34 -14.62 22.05
C TYR A 261 3.32 -13.23 22.71
N THR A 262 2.24 -12.94 23.43
CA THR A 262 2.18 -11.81 24.38
C THR A 262 3.36 -11.89 25.35
N GLU A 263 3.71 -10.79 26.03
CA GLU A 263 4.80 -10.81 27.00
C GLU A 263 4.61 -11.87 28.10
N GLU A 264 3.36 -12.08 28.52
CA GLU A 264 2.96 -13.14 29.46
C GLU A 264 3.17 -14.54 28.86
N GLN A 265 2.79 -14.74 27.61
CA GLN A 265 3.01 -16.00 26.91
C GLN A 265 4.50 -16.27 26.67
N ARG A 266 5.30 -15.23 26.43
CA ARG A 266 6.76 -15.33 26.29
C ARG A 266 7.43 -15.77 27.61
N LYS A 267 6.98 -15.21 28.74
CA LYS A 267 7.42 -15.67 30.07
C LYS A 267 7.05 -17.13 30.30
N ALA A 268 5.82 -17.52 29.97
CA ALA A 268 5.36 -18.89 30.12
C ALA A 268 6.13 -19.89 29.25
N LEU A 269 6.53 -19.51 28.03
CA LEU A 269 7.41 -20.32 27.19
C LEU A 269 8.78 -20.53 27.80
N ASN A 270 9.38 -19.49 28.38
CA ASN A 270 10.68 -19.60 29.02
C ASN A 270 10.60 -20.49 30.28
N GLN A 271 9.53 -20.34 31.07
CA GLN A 271 9.28 -21.20 32.23
C GLN A 271 9.04 -22.65 31.82
N ALA A 272 8.27 -22.90 30.76
CA ALA A 272 8.05 -24.25 30.25
C ALA A 272 9.38 -24.91 29.81
N LYS A 273 10.28 -24.16 29.16
CA LYS A 273 11.63 -24.65 28.81
C LYS A 273 12.43 -25.02 30.06
N GLU A 274 12.45 -24.16 31.06
CA GLU A 274 13.17 -24.40 32.32
C GLU A 274 12.66 -25.65 33.05
N VAL A 275 11.35 -25.88 33.06
CA VAL A 275 10.74 -27.10 33.62
C VAL A 275 11.27 -28.34 32.90
N LEU A 276 11.26 -28.34 31.57
CA LEU A 276 11.79 -29.47 30.79
C LEU A 276 13.28 -29.67 30.98
N ASP A 277 14.06 -28.61 30.99
CA ASP A 277 15.52 -28.68 31.14
C ASP A 277 15.93 -29.15 32.55
N THR A 278 15.15 -28.82 33.58
CA THR A 278 15.49 -29.13 34.98
C THR A 278 14.90 -30.46 35.44
N SER A 279 13.65 -30.76 35.10
CA SER A 279 12.91 -31.92 35.62
C SER A 279 12.46 -32.90 34.54
N GLY A 280 12.56 -32.54 33.25
CA GLY A 280 12.03 -33.34 32.15
C GLY A 280 10.51 -33.47 32.14
N ASN A 281 9.78 -32.71 32.97
CA ASN A 281 8.33 -32.87 33.16
C ASN A 281 7.52 -32.26 32.01
N VAL A 282 7.17 -33.11 31.04
CA VAL A 282 6.39 -32.73 29.84
C VAL A 282 4.97 -32.33 30.21
N ALA A 283 4.35 -33.00 31.18
CA ALA A 283 2.98 -32.74 31.59
C ALA A 283 2.83 -31.33 32.20
N GLU A 284 3.77 -30.93 33.06
CA GLU A 284 3.78 -29.61 33.68
C GLU A 284 4.02 -28.50 32.64
N ALA A 285 5.01 -28.69 31.75
CA ALA A 285 5.25 -27.75 30.65
C ALA A 285 4.01 -27.62 29.73
N TYR A 286 3.34 -28.73 29.41
CA TYR A 286 2.12 -28.72 28.60
C TYR A 286 0.99 -27.94 29.27
N GLN A 287 0.69 -28.22 30.55
CA GLN A 287 -0.37 -27.53 31.29
C GLN A 287 -0.09 -26.03 31.41
N LEU A 288 1.17 -25.63 31.60
CA LEU A 288 1.56 -24.23 31.62
C LEU A 288 1.27 -23.54 30.28
N LEU A 289 1.69 -24.14 29.16
CA LEU A 289 1.46 -23.58 27.82
C LEU A 289 -0.03 -23.54 27.44
N LEU A 290 -0.80 -24.55 27.82
CA LEU A 290 -2.26 -24.60 27.64
C LEU A 290 -2.96 -23.49 28.43
N SER A 291 -2.61 -23.33 29.72
CA SER A 291 -3.23 -22.33 30.60
C SER A 291 -3.00 -20.87 30.15
N LYS A 292 -1.95 -20.63 29.35
CA LYS A 292 -1.59 -19.32 28.81
C LYS A 292 -2.04 -19.11 27.36
N GLY A 293 -2.81 -20.04 26.81
CA GLY A 293 -3.36 -19.95 25.46
C GLY A 293 -2.29 -20.02 24.37
N ILE A 294 -1.11 -20.58 24.68
CA ILE A 294 -0.02 -20.83 23.73
C ILE A 294 -0.33 -22.08 22.91
N ILE A 295 -0.82 -23.11 23.60
CA ILE A 295 -1.51 -24.25 22.99
C ILE A 295 -3.00 -23.93 23.03
N SER A 296 -3.63 -23.81 21.86
CA SER A 296 -5.04 -23.43 21.75
C SER A 296 -6.00 -24.61 21.74
N LYS A 297 -5.49 -25.83 21.54
CA LYS A 297 -6.29 -27.05 21.41
C LYS A 297 -5.52 -28.28 21.88
N GLU A 298 -6.18 -29.20 22.56
CA GLU A 298 -5.60 -30.51 22.86
C GLU A 298 -5.61 -31.41 21.62
N LEU A 299 -4.51 -32.11 21.37
CA LEU A 299 -4.49 -33.17 20.36
C LEU A 299 -5.14 -34.44 20.94
N PRO A 300 -5.85 -35.23 20.13
CA PRO A 300 -6.30 -36.55 20.55
C PRO A 300 -5.09 -37.42 20.90
N THR A 301 -5.26 -38.41 21.78
CA THR A 301 -4.21 -39.38 22.07
C THR A 301 -3.78 -40.08 20.78
N LEU A 302 -2.49 -40.03 20.49
CA LEU A 302 -1.90 -40.58 19.28
C LEU A 302 -1.28 -41.95 19.55
N PRO A 303 -1.37 -42.90 18.60
CA PRO A 303 -0.78 -44.22 18.77
C PRO A 303 0.76 -44.15 18.76
N ALA A 304 1.40 -44.91 19.64
CA ALA A 304 2.87 -44.97 19.77
C ALA A 304 3.58 -45.32 18.44
N SER A 305 2.93 -46.11 17.58
CA SER A 305 3.44 -46.47 16.25
C SER A 305 3.63 -45.26 15.31
N LEU A 306 2.89 -44.17 15.53
CA LEU A 306 3.06 -42.93 14.77
C LEU A 306 4.26 -42.13 15.26
N TYR A 307 4.54 -42.14 16.57
CA TYR A 307 5.75 -41.51 17.12
C TYR A 307 7.01 -42.17 16.58
N THR A 308 7.06 -43.51 16.54
CA THR A 308 8.20 -44.25 15.98
C THR A 308 8.45 -43.87 14.52
N LYS A 309 7.39 -43.76 13.70
CA LYS A 309 7.51 -43.31 12.31
C LYS A 309 8.01 -41.87 12.18
N LEU A 310 7.55 -40.96 13.03
CA LEU A 310 8.02 -39.58 13.04
C LEU A 310 9.49 -39.50 13.47
N ALA A 311 9.88 -40.26 14.48
CA ALA A 311 11.27 -40.36 14.91
C ALA A 311 12.17 -40.99 13.83
N GLU A 312 11.68 -41.98 13.08
CA GLU A 312 12.40 -42.57 11.93
C GLU A 312 12.56 -41.58 10.78
N ILE A 313 11.51 -40.83 10.43
CA ILE A 313 11.52 -39.87 9.31
C ILE A 313 12.34 -38.63 9.65
N TYR A 314 12.20 -38.10 10.86
CA TYR A 314 12.76 -36.80 11.24
C TYR A 314 14.02 -36.92 12.12
N GLY A 315 14.26 -38.06 12.77
CA GLY A 315 15.47 -38.31 13.56
C GLY A 315 15.79 -37.18 14.55
N PRO A 316 17.06 -36.76 14.70
CA PRO A 316 17.45 -35.63 15.56
C PRO A 316 16.90 -34.27 15.08
N ASN A 317 16.29 -34.19 13.89
CA ASN A 317 15.61 -33.00 13.39
C ASN A 317 14.13 -32.94 13.77
N LEU A 318 13.56 -33.95 14.43
CA LEU A 318 12.23 -33.85 15.07
C LEU A 318 12.21 -32.72 16.10
N GLU A 319 13.37 -32.33 16.63
CA GLU A 319 13.50 -31.15 17.47
C GLU A 319 13.32 -29.82 16.71
N ARG A 320 13.55 -29.81 15.40
CA ARG A 320 13.44 -28.60 14.57
C ARG A 320 12.02 -28.39 14.05
N PHE A 321 11.15 -29.38 14.16
CA PHE A 321 9.76 -29.37 13.73
C PHE A 321 8.94 -30.39 14.52
N PRO A 322 7.82 -30.02 15.16
CA PRO A 322 7.20 -28.69 15.25
C PRO A 322 7.92 -27.73 16.23
N SER A 323 7.44 -26.48 16.36
CA SER A 323 7.93 -25.49 17.33
C SER A 323 8.00 -26.06 18.76
N PHE A 324 8.67 -25.39 19.69
CA PHE A 324 8.83 -25.90 21.06
C PHE A 324 7.49 -26.32 21.70
N GLU A 325 6.49 -25.45 21.65
CA GLU A 325 5.12 -25.70 22.10
C GLU A 325 4.44 -26.83 21.34
N GLY A 326 4.64 -26.92 20.02
CA GLY A 326 4.12 -28.01 19.21
C GLY A 326 4.76 -29.35 19.57
N ARG A 327 6.05 -29.34 19.97
CA ARG A 327 6.77 -30.54 20.42
C ARG A 327 6.20 -31.04 21.74
N ILE A 328 5.95 -30.12 22.68
CA ILE A 328 5.34 -30.46 23.98
C ILE A 328 3.92 -30.98 23.81
N GLN A 329 3.13 -30.34 22.95
CA GLN A 329 1.80 -30.81 22.58
C GLN A 329 1.84 -32.22 21.99
N LEU A 330 2.82 -32.51 21.13
CA LEU A 330 2.99 -33.79 20.47
C LEU A 330 3.44 -34.89 21.45
N LEU A 331 4.44 -34.64 22.30
CA LEU A 331 4.91 -35.58 23.31
C LEU A 331 3.80 -35.96 24.30
N TYR A 332 3.05 -34.96 24.76
CA TYR A 332 1.91 -35.18 25.64
C TYR A 332 0.80 -36.02 24.95
N ALA A 333 0.52 -35.75 23.67
CA ALA A 333 -0.44 -36.53 22.89
C ALA A 333 -0.03 -38.00 22.70
N PHE A 334 1.27 -38.30 22.73
CA PHE A 334 1.81 -39.67 22.72
C PHE A 334 1.83 -40.35 24.10
N GLY A 335 1.36 -39.67 25.15
CA GLY A 335 1.36 -40.19 26.52
C GLY A 335 2.73 -40.09 27.21
N ILE A 336 3.70 -39.38 26.63
CA ILE A 336 5.01 -39.14 27.23
C ILE A 336 4.88 -37.96 28.19
N THR A 337 4.87 -38.26 29.48
CA THR A 337 4.68 -37.26 30.55
C THR A 337 5.99 -36.85 31.22
N SER A 338 7.09 -37.58 31.00
CA SER A 338 8.44 -37.25 31.45
C SER A 338 9.49 -37.71 30.43
N LEU A 339 10.60 -36.95 30.32
CA LEU A 339 11.77 -37.26 29.49
C LEU A 339 12.91 -37.93 30.27
N THR A 340 12.84 -37.99 31.59
CA THR A 340 13.83 -38.72 32.41
C THR A 340 13.39 -40.18 32.54
N GLY A 341 13.94 -41.02 31.68
CA GLY A 341 13.96 -42.48 31.80
C GLY A 341 15.36 -42.97 32.14
#